data_AF-A0A931VAQ4-F1
#
_entry.id   AF-A0A931VAQ4-F1
#
_cell.length_a   1.000
_cell.length_b   1.000
_cell.length_c   1.000
_cell.angle_alpha   90.00
_cell.angle_beta   90.00
_cell.angle_gamma   90.00
#
_symmetry.space_group_name_H-M   'P 1'
#
loop_
_entity.id
_entity.type
_entity.pdbx_description
1 polymer ?
#
loop_
_entity_poly.entity_id
_entity_poly.type
_entity_poly.pdbx_seq_one_letter_code
_entity_poly.pdbx_strand_id
1 'polypeptide(L)'
;MDILTTSVLVAGFGMAAATLCTGIAQGLAVNGAMQGISRQPEASGTIGTNLIIGLAFIESLAIYALVIMLLLLFANPYTAGAKEQVEMQSKVKVLELKIKELKLQGELDGLQKEAPEAPAATK
;
A
#
# COMPACT_ATOMS: atom_id res chain seq x y z
N MET A 1 4.14 -15.11 10.49
CA MET A 1 4.34 -15.28 9.05
C MET A 1 5.21 -14.13 8.59
N ASP A 2 6.30 -14.40 7.89
CA ASP A 2 7.19 -13.35 7.38
C ASP A 2 6.53 -12.56 6.25
N ILE A 3 7.05 -11.35 6.00
CA ILE A 3 6.49 -10.41 5.01
C ILE A 3 6.51 -11.02 3.59
N LEU A 4 7.53 -11.82 3.27
CA LEU A 4 7.68 -12.45 1.95
C LEU A 4 6.62 -13.54 1.75
N THR A 5 6.50 -14.49 2.68
CA THR A 5 5.46 -15.53 2.64
C THR A 5 4.06 -14.92 2.58
N THR A 6 3.80 -13.87 3.38
CA THR A 6 2.51 -13.18 3.37
C THR A 6 2.22 -12.53 2.02
N SER A 7 3.21 -11.88 1.42
CA SER A 7 3.07 -11.25 0.11
C SER A 7 2.81 -12.26 -1.00
N VAL A 8 3.47 -13.42 -0.97
CA VAL A 8 3.25 -14.51 -1.92
C VAL A 8 1.83 -15.07 -1.81
N LEU A 9 1.36 -15.33 -0.59
CA LEU A 9 0.00 -15.83 -0.36
C LEU A 9 -1.05 -14.82 -0.84
N VAL A 10 -0.93 -13.56 -0.44
CA VAL A 10 -1.85 -12.50 -0.88
C VAL A 10 -1.82 -12.32 -2.39
N ALA A 11 -0.64 -12.37 -3.02
CA ALA A 11 -0.51 -12.26 -4.46
C ALA A 11 -1.20 -13.42 -5.20
N GLY A 12 -0.98 -14.65 -4.75
CA GLY A 12 -1.59 -15.84 -5.35
C GLY A 12 -3.12 -15.84 -5.22
N PHE A 13 -3.64 -15.63 -4.00
CA PHE A 13 -5.09 -15.60 -3.76
C PHE A 13 -5.76 -14.39 -4.41
N GLY A 14 -5.13 -13.22 -4.34
CA GLY A 14 -5.62 -12.00 -4.96
C GLY A 14 -5.74 -12.14 -6.48
N MET A 15 -4.73 -12.73 -7.13
CA MET A 15 -4.78 -12.98 -8.56
C MET A 15 -5.85 -14.01 -8.92
N ALA A 16 -5.97 -15.11 -8.16
CA ALA A 16 -7.00 -16.13 -8.39
C ALA A 16 -8.42 -15.57 -8.31
N ALA A 17 -8.69 -14.70 -7.33
CA ALA A 17 -9.97 -14.01 -7.22
C ALA A 17 -10.22 -13.06 -8.40
N ALA A 18 -9.22 -12.26 -8.78
CA ALA A 18 -9.34 -11.33 -9.89
C ALA A 18 -9.63 -12.03 -11.22
N THR A 19 -8.91 -13.11 -11.54
CA THR A 19 -9.10 -13.87 -12.79
C THR A 19 -10.43 -14.61 -12.82
N LEU A 20 -10.92 -15.10 -11.68
CA LEU A 20 -12.26 -15.68 -11.58
C LEU A 20 -13.34 -14.66 -11.93
N CYS A 21 -13.27 -13.46 -11.33
CA CYS A 21 -14.23 -12.40 -11.59
C CYS A 21 -14.20 -11.93 -13.05
N THR A 22 -13.01 -11.68 -13.61
CA THR A 22 -12.88 -11.22 -14.99
C THR A 22 -13.28 -12.29 -15.99
N GLY A 23 -12.89 -13.56 -15.78
CA GLY A 23 -13.28 -14.67 -16.63
C GLY A 23 -14.80 -14.87 -16.71
N ILE A 24 -15.50 -14.76 -15.57
CA ILE A 24 -16.97 -14.82 -15.54
C ILE A 24 -17.59 -13.65 -16.30
N ALA A 25 -17.11 -12.42 -16.05
CA ALA A 25 -17.64 -11.22 -16.71
C ALA A 25 -17.44 -11.27 -18.24
N GLN A 26 -16.26 -11.68 -18.70
CA GLN A 26 -15.97 -11.85 -20.12
C GLN A 26 -16.83 -12.95 -20.75
N GLY A 27 -16.98 -14.09 -20.07
CA GLY A 27 -17.84 -15.17 -20.54
C GLY A 27 -19.29 -14.74 -20.74
N LEU A 28 -19.83 -13.96 -19.79
CA LEU A 28 -21.18 -13.39 -19.91
C LEU A 28 -21.29 -12.37 -21.05
N ALA A 29 -20.30 -11.48 -21.20
CA ALA A 29 -20.27 -10.50 -22.28
C ALA A 29 -20.24 -11.17 -23.66
N VAL A 30 -19.37 -12.17 -23.84
CA VAL A 30 -19.27 -12.95 -25.08
C VAL A 30 -20.57 -13.71 -25.35
N ASN A 31 -21.17 -14.34 -24.34
CA ASN A 31 -22.44 -15.05 -24.50
C ASN A 31 -23.56 -14.09 -24.96
N GLY A 32 -23.68 -12.92 -24.33
CA GLY A 32 -24.64 -11.88 -24.73
C GLY A 32 -24.43 -11.40 -26.16
N ALA A 33 -23.17 -11.19 -26.56
CA ALA A 33 -22.83 -10.83 -27.94
C ALA A 33 -23.21 -11.93 -28.94
N MET A 34 -22.94 -13.20 -28.65
CA MET A 34 -23.30 -14.31 -29.53
C MET A 34 -24.82 -14.45 -29.69
N GLN A 35 -25.58 -14.28 -28.61
CA GLN A 35 -27.05 -14.27 -28.68
C GLN A 35 -27.57 -13.09 -29.51
N GLY A 36 -26.95 -11.91 -29.38
CA GLY A 36 -27.29 -10.74 -30.19
C GLY A 36 -27.04 -10.99 -31.67
N ILE A 37 -25.86 -11.50 -32.02
CA ILE A 37 -25.48 -11.82 -33.41
C ILE A 37 -26.39 -12.90 -34.00
N SER A 38 -26.74 -13.93 -33.22
CA SER A 38 -27.64 -14.98 -33.67
C SER A 38 -29.05 -14.46 -34.00
N ARG A 39 -29.51 -13.38 -33.33
CA ARG A 39 -30.82 -12.78 -33.58
C ARG A 39 -30.79 -11.71 -34.67
N GLN A 40 -29.66 -11.02 -34.83
CA GLN A 40 -29.44 -9.96 -35.82
C GLN A 40 -28.04 -10.10 -36.46
N PRO A 41 -27.89 -11.01 -37.44
CA PRO A 41 -26.60 -11.26 -38.08
C PRO A 41 -26.02 -10.03 -38.79
N GLU A 42 -26.88 -9.18 -39.35
CA GLU A 42 -26.52 -7.92 -40.03
C GLU A 42 -25.84 -6.91 -39.09
N ALA A 43 -26.09 -6.99 -37.78
CA ALA A 43 -25.48 -6.12 -36.78
C ALA A 43 -24.15 -6.67 -36.22
N SER A 44 -23.64 -7.79 -36.76
CA SER A 44 -22.48 -8.50 -36.21
C SER A 44 -21.23 -7.62 -36.05
N GLY A 45 -20.93 -6.75 -37.02
CA GLY A 45 -19.79 -5.85 -36.96
C GLY A 45 -19.87 -4.85 -35.78
N THR A 46 -21.05 -4.25 -35.59
CA THR A 46 -21.29 -3.29 -34.50
C THR A 46 -21.27 -3.98 -33.13
N ILE A 47 -21.91 -5.15 -33.01
CA ILE A 47 -21.90 -5.94 -31.77
C ILE A 47 -20.47 -6.36 -31.41
N GLY A 48 -19.70 -6.84 -32.38
CA GLY A 48 -18.30 -7.24 -32.18
C GLY A 48 -17.43 -6.07 -31.74
N THR A 49 -17.59 -4.90 -32.35
CA THR A 49 -16.84 -3.69 -31.97
C THR A 49 -17.14 -3.28 -30.53
N ASN A 50 -18.42 -3.24 -30.15
CA ASN A 50 -18.83 -2.90 -28.79
C ASN A 50 -18.38 -3.95 -27.77
N LEU A 51 -18.40 -5.24 -28.15
CA LEU A 51 -17.88 -6.33 -27.32
C LEU A 51 -16.40 -6.12 -27.02
N ILE A 52 -15.55 -5.85 -28.02
CA ILE A 52 -14.11 -5.65 -27.82
C ILE A 52 -13.85 -4.46 -26.88
N ILE A 53 -14.58 -3.35 -27.05
CA ILE A 53 -14.47 -2.20 -26.15
C ILE A 53 -14.84 -2.59 -24.71
N GLY A 54 -15.95 -3.32 -24.53
CA GLY A 54 -16.37 -3.82 -23.22
C GLY A 54 -15.35 -4.78 -22.59
N LEU A 55 -14.81 -5.72 -23.37
CA LEU A 55 -13.78 -6.66 -22.93
C LEU A 55 -12.48 -5.94 -22.55
N ALA A 56 -12.10 -4.87 -23.27
CA ALA A 56 -10.93 -4.06 -22.92
C ALA A 56 -11.09 -3.38 -21.57
N PHE A 57 -12.29 -2.88 -21.23
CA PHE A 57 -12.55 -2.33 -19.90
C PHE A 57 -12.50 -3.40 -18.81
N ILE A 58 -13.08 -4.58 -19.06
CA ILE A 58 -12.99 -5.69 -18.11
C ILE A 58 -11.52 -6.10 -17.89
N GLU A 59 -10.73 -6.16 -18.97
CA GLU A 59 -9.32 -6.51 -18.84
C GLU A 59 -8.47 -5.46 -18.15
N SER A 60 -8.80 -4.17 -18.28
CA SER A 60 -8.07 -3.12 -17.56
C SER A 60 -8.05 -3.36 -16.04
N LEU A 61 -9.16 -3.89 -15.49
CA LEU A 61 -9.25 -4.25 -14.07
C LEU A 61 -8.37 -5.46 -13.74
N ALA A 62 -8.32 -6.45 -14.62
CA ALA A 62 -7.44 -7.62 -14.45
C ALA A 62 -5.96 -7.21 -14.47
N ILE A 63 -5.59 -6.29 -15.37
CA ILE A 63 -4.23 -5.75 -15.46
C ILE A 63 -3.88 -4.92 -14.21
N TYR A 64 -4.81 -4.14 -13.64
CA TYR A 64 -4.55 -3.45 -12.37
C TYR A 64 -4.28 -4.42 -11.23
N ALA A 65 -5.07 -5.50 -11.11
CA ALA A 65 -4.80 -6.54 -10.12
C ALA A 65 -3.44 -7.20 -10.37
N LEU A 66 -3.14 -7.59 -11.62
CA LEU A 66 -1.86 -8.18 -12.01
C LEU A 66 -0.69 -7.29 -11.63
N VAL A 67 -0.74 -6.00 -11.95
CA VAL A 67 0.33 -5.04 -11.64
C VAL A 67 0.56 -4.96 -10.13
N ILE A 68 -0.50 -4.87 -9.32
CA ILE A 68 -0.36 -4.83 -7.86
C ILE A 68 0.30 -6.11 -7.33
N MET A 69 -0.11 -7.28 -7.84
CA MET A 69 0.49 -8.55 -7.41
C MET A 69 1.95 -8.68 -7.84
N LEU A 70 2.30 -8.24 -9.06
CA LEU A 70 3.69 -8.19 -9.51
C LEU A 70 4.53 -7.21 -8.68
N LEU A 71 3.98 -6.06 -8.29
CA LEU A 71 4.65 -5.12 -7.39
C LEU A 71 4.91 -5.77 -6.02
N LEU A 72 3.94 -6.48 -5.45
CA LEU A 72 4.13 -7.17 -4.16
C LEU A 72 5.18 -8.29 -4.22
N LEU A 73 5.35 -8.94 -5.37
CA LEU A 73 6.32 -10.02 -5.54
C LEU A 73 7.72 -9.54 -5.88
N PHE A 74 7.84 -8.54 -6.77
CA PHE A 74 9.13 -8.13 -7.36
C PHE A 74 9.59 -6.74 -6.93
N ALA A 75 8.70 -5.88 -6.43
CA ALA A 75 9.00 -4.51 -6.04
C ALA A 75 8.33 -4.17 -4.69
N ASN A 76 8.42 -5.10 -3.73
CA ASN A 76 7.66 -5.01 -2.51
C ASN A 76 8.09 -3.78 -1.67
N PRO A 77 7.20 -2.81 -1.44
CA PRO A 77 7.56 -1.57 -0.73
C PRO A 77 7.92 -1.85 0.73
N TYR A 78 7.43 -2.95 1.31
CA TYR A 78 7.67 -3.31 2.70
C TYR A 78 9.00 -4.03 2.91
N THR A 79 9.67 -4.50 1.86
CA THR A 79 10.99 -5.14 1.99
C THR A 79 12.13 -4.17 1.67
N ALA A 80 11.93 -3.28 0.70
CA ALA A 80 12.90 -2.24 0.34
C ALA A 80 12.78 -1.00 1.25
N GLY A 81 11.56 -0.48 1.43
CA GLY A 81 11.30 0.74 2.20
C GLY A 81 11.40 0.56 3.71
N ALA A 82 11.28 -0.66 4.24
CA ALA A 82 11.39 -0.89 5.68
C ALA A 82 12.76 -0.52 6.24
N LYS A 83 13.85 -0.65 5.47
CA LYS A 83 15.19 -0.25 5.96
C LYS A 83 15.30 1.26 6.10
N GLU A 84 14.96 2.01 5.05
CA GLU A 84 15.02 3.48 5.06
C GLU A 84 13.99 4.11 6.00
N GLN A 85 12.76 3.59 6.04
CA GLN A 85 11.73 4.12 6.93
C GLN A 85 12.02 3.79 8.40
N VAL A 86 12.52 2.59 8.73
CA VAL A 86 12.93 2.28 10.11
C VAL A 86 14.16 3.09 10.52
N GLU A 87 15.14 3.28 9.63
CA GLU A 87 16.33 4.10 9.93
C GLU A 87 15.95 5.57 10.17
N MET A 88 15.08 6.14 9.32
CA MET A 88 14.61 7.51 9.47
C MET A 88 13.75 7.69 10.73
N GLN A 89 12.84 6.76 11.02
CA GLN A 89 12.05 6.76 12.25
C GLN A 89 12.93 6.61 13.50
N SER A 90 14.00 5.80 13.43
CA SER A 90 14.95 5.66 14.54
C SER A 90 15.72 6.96 14.78
N LYS A 91 16.20 7.61 13.71
CA LYS A 91 16.90 8.91 13.79
C LYS A 91 15.99 9.99 14.37
N VAL A 92 14.73 10.07 13.93
CA VAL A 92 13.74 11.03 14.47
C VAL A 92 13.52 10.79 15.96
N LYS A 93 13.32 9.54 16.38
CA LYS A 93 13.09 9.20 17.79
C LYS A 93 14.29 9.49 18.69
N VAL A 94 15.51 9.28 18.21
CA VAL A 94 16.75 9.68 18.92
C VAL A 94 16.84 11.20 19.02
N LEU A 95 16.45 11.93 17.98
CA LEU A 95 16.44 13.39 17.99
C LEU A 95 15.44 13.93 19.04
N GLU A 96 14.25 13.37 19.09
CA GLU A 96 13.22 13.73 20.08
C GLU A 96 13.69 13.51 21.52
N LEU A 97 14.37 12.40 21.78
CA LEU A 97 14.97 12.12 23.09
C LEU A 97 16.05 13.14 23.45
N LYS A 98 16.93 13.48 22.51
CA LYS A 98 17.97 14.51 22.71
C LYS A 98 17.38 15.88 23.02
N ILE A 99 16.33 16.27 22.31
CA ILE A 99 15.62 17.54 22.58
C ILE A 99 14.99 17.51 23.98
N LYS A 100 14.45 16.36 24.41
CA LYS A 100 13.87 16.22 25.74
C LYS A 100 14.92 16.31 26.85
N GLU A 101 16.09 15.66 26.68
CA GLU A 101 17.21 15.78 27.62
C GLU A 101 17.69 17.22 27.79
N LEU A 102 17.89 17.95 26.69
CA LEU A 102 18.36 19.34 26.72
C LEU A 102 17.38 20.27 27.44
N LYS A 103 16.07 20.08 27.26
CA LYS A 103 15.05 20.84 27.98
C LYS A 103 15.11 20.58 29.49
N LEU A 104 15.30 19.32 29.87
CA LEU A 104 15.38 18.90 31.27
C LEU A 104 16.63 19.45 31.97
N GLN A 105 17.77 19.52 31.25
CA GLN A 105 18.98 20.18 31.74
C GLN A 105 18.77 21.68 31.96
N GLY A 106 18.09 22.36 31.03
CA GLY A 106 17.76 23.79 31.20
C GLY A 106 16.86 24.06 32.41
N GLU A 107 15.90 23.17 32.69
CA GLU A 107 15.07 23.23 33.91
C GLU A 107 15.92 23.02 35.19
N LEU A 108 16.85 22.06 35.17
CA LEU A 108 17.74 21.79 36.31
C LEU A 108 18.68 22.97 36.62
N ASP A 109 19.26 23.58 35.58
CA ASP A 109 20.14 24.75 35.70
C ASP A 109 19.39 25.97 36.23
N GLY A 110 18.10 26.10 35.90
CA GLY A 110 17.21 27.12 36.45
C GLY A 110 16.99 26.94 37.95
N LEU A 111 16.69 25.71 38.38
CA LEU A 111 16.48 25.39 39.80
C LEU A 111 17.74 25.53 40.66
N GLN A 112 18.93 25.25 40.10
CA GLN A 112 20.20 25.48 40.82
C GLN A 112 20.52 26.97 41.03
N LYS A 113 19.98 27.87 40.20
CA LYS A 113 20.11 29.33 40.39
C LYS A 113 19.09 29.91 41.36
N GLU A 114 17.94 29.25 41.54
CA GLU A 114 16.93 29.61 42.56
C GLU A 114 17.16 28.95 43.92
N ALA A 115 18.06 27.96 44.01
CA ALA A 115 18.44 27.38 45.29
C ALA A 115 19.00 28.48 46.20
N PRO A 116 18.36 28.79 47.34
CA PRO A 116 18.85 29.81 48.25
C PRO A 116 20.24 29.37 48.71
N GLU A 117 21.24 30.26 48.58
CA GLU A 117 22.52 30.06 49.24
C GLU A 117 22.23 29.73 50.71
N ALA A 118 22.50 28.49 51.10
CA ALA A 118 22.34 28.06 52.48
C ALA A 118 23.09 29.06 53.36
N PRO A 119 22.45 29.65 54.40
CA PRO A 119 23.07 30.67 55.20
C PRO A 119 24.38 30.10 55.73
N ALA A 120 25.49 30.73 55.33
CA ALA A 120 26.81 30.35 55.77
C ALA A 120 26.77 30.23 57.29
N ALA A 121 27.06 29.03 57.80
CA ALA A 121 27.16 28.78 59.22
C ALA A 121 28.25 29.69 59.77
N THR A 122 27.82 30.81 60.37
CA THR A 122 28.67 31.72 61.13
C THR A 122 29.28 30.93 62.27
N LYS A 123 30.62 30.96 62.32
CA LYS A 123 31.47 30.33 63.34
C LYS A 123 31.02 30.63 64.76
#